data_AF-A0A2R7KIA5-F1
#
_entry.id   AF-A0A2R7KIA5-F1
#
_cell.length_a   1.000
_cell.length_b   1.000
_cell.length_c   1.000
_cell.angle_alpha   90.00
_cell.angle_beta   90.00
_cell.angle_gamma   90.00
#
_symmetry.space_group_name_H-M   'P 1'
#
loop_
_entity.id
_entity.type
_entity.pdbx_description
1 polymer ?
#
loop_
_entity_poly.entity_id
_entity_poly.type
_entity_poly.pdbx_seq_one_letter_code
_entity_poly.pdbx_strand_id
1 'polypeptide(L)'
;MNYISFFSSENIIRILCKYRAKAANKRHEKHMMRDISLHVSTNKILSSENNEEFQILQDFFPKRRQWIQLNESERKSCNSSIKINELRLYKSYIKTKINIKEGKIDPPEWYLNLLDYVEKIQLIIINVENSDYEMNKPQIRGIKKKIKKKVLICRPIALYNITDKIICSL
;
A
#
# COMPACT_ATOMS: atom_id res chain seq x y z
N MET A 1 -20.81 -8.38 -19.63
CA MET A 1 -20.20 -7.79 -18.42
C MET A 1 -19.17 -6.77 -18.86
N ASN A 2 -19.17 -5.55 -18.32
CA ASN A 2 -18.17 -4.54 -18.67
C ASN A 2 -16.95 -4.71 -17.75
N TYR A 3 -15.92 -5.42 -18.22
CA TYR A 3 -14.73 -5.73 -17.43
C TYR A 3 -13.92 -4.48 -17.03
N ILE A 4 -14.13 -3.35 -17.72
CA ILE A 4 -13.44 -2.08 -17.47
C ILE A 4 -13.72 -1.52 -16.08
N SER A 5 -14.87 -1.87 -15.48
CA SER A 5 -15.20 -1.42 -14.12
C SER A 5 -14.30 -2.04 -13.05
N PHE A 6 -13.74 -3.25 -13.28
CA PHE A 6 -12.87 -3.93 -12.32
C PHE A 6 -11.54 -3.20 -12.15
N PHE A 7 -10.91 -2.77 -13.24
CA PHE A 7 -9.66 -2.00 -13.25
C PHE A 7 -9.87 -0.49 -13.38
N SER A 8 -10.99 0.02 -12.83
CA SER A 8 -11.21 1.46 -12.74
C SER A 8 -10.13 2.14 -11.89
N SER A 9 -9.79 3.39 -12.22
CA SER A 9 -8.79 4.18 -11.49
C SER A 9 -9.14 4.29 -10.01
N GLU A 10 -10.43 4.38 -9.68
CA GLU A 10 -10.89 4.38 -8.29
C GLU A 10 -10.53 3.09 -7.55
N ASN A 11 -10.76 1.92 -8.16
CA ASN A 11 -10.43 0.63 -7.53
C ASN A 11 -8.94 0.48 -7.30
N ILE A 12 -8.12 0.82 -8.30
CA ILE A 12 -6.66 0.77 -8.21
C ILE A 12 -6.18 1.68 -7.07
N ILE A 13 -6.69 2.91 -6.98
CA ILE A 13 -6.33 3.86 -5.92
C ILE A 13 -6.77 3.35 -4.54
N ARG A 14 -7.95 2.74 -4.42
CA ARG A 14 -8.40 2.13 -3.14
C ARG A 14 -7.49 0.99 -2.69
N ILE A 15 -7.06 0.14 -3.63
CA ILE A 15 -6.10 -0.94 -3.36
C ILE A 15 -4.76 -0.34 -2.89
N LEU A 16 -4.24 0.66 -3.59
CA LEU A 16 -3.01 1.37 -3.22
C LEU A 16 -3.10 2.02 -1.83
N CYS A 17 -4.24 2.66 -1.50
CA CYS A 17 -4.50 3.21 -0.17
C CYS A 17 -4.43 2.14 0.92
N LYS A 18 -4.97 0.94 0.67
CA LYS A 18 -4.93 -0.19 1.59
C LYS A 18 -3.49 -0.67 1.82
N TYR A 19 -2.69 -0.80 0.76
CA TYR A 19 -1.27 -1.14 0.90
C TYR A 19 -0.50 -0.08 1.69
N ARG A 20 -0.71 1.19 1.37
CA ARG A 20 -0.07 2.31 2.07
C ARG A 20 -0.44 2.39 3.55
N ALA A 21 -1.69 2.12 3.89
CA ALA A 21 -2.18 2.06 5.27
C ALA A 21 -1.55 0.89 6.05
N LYS A 22 -1.45 -0.30 5.43
CA LYS A 22 -0.76 -1.45 6.02
C LYS A 22 0.72 -1.16 6.27
N ALA A 23 1.39 -0.52 5.31
CA ALA A 23 2.79 -0.14 5.43
C ALA A 23 3.00 0.87 6.58
N ALA A 24 2.10 1.84 6.72
CA ALA A 24 2.12 2.78 7.84
C ALA A 24 1.91 2.08 9.20
N ASN A 25 0.99 1.10 9.27
CA ASN A 25 0.73 0.34 10.48
C ASN A 25 1.94 -0.49 10.91
N LYS A 26 2.56 -1.23 9.97
CA LYS A 26 3.80 -1.98 10.24
C LYS A 26 4.93 -1.09 10.75
N ARG A 27 5.06 0.12 10.20
CA ARG A 27 6.09 1.09 10.66
C ARG A 27 5.78 1.59 12.07
N HIS A 28 4.50 1.83 12.39
CA HIS A 28 4.09 2.23 13.73
C HIS A 28 4.35 1.13 14.77
N GLU A 29 4.00 -0.13 14.46
CA GLU A 29 4.29 -1.28 15.33
C GLU A 29 5.80 -1.43 15.60
N LYS A 30 6.64 -1.26 14.57
CA LYS A 30 8.09 -1.26 14.73
C LYS A 30 8.57 -0.16 15.69
N HIS A 31 8.12 1.07 15.50
CA HIS A 31 8.48 2.17 16.40
C HIS A 31 8.01 1.92 17.83
N MET A 32 6.79 1.44 18.02
CA MET A 32 6.26 1.11 19.33
C MET A 32 7.10 0.03 20.03
N MET A 33 7.50 -1.02 19.31
CA MET A 33 8.36 -2.08 19.84
C MET A 33 9.75 -1.57 20.25
N ARG A 34 10.30 -0.61 19.51
CA ARG A 34 11.56 0.05 19.87
C ARG A 34 11.41 0.80 21.18
N ASP A 35 10.38 1.64 21.29
CA ASP A 35 10.20 2.53 22.44
C ASP A 35 9.94 1.75 23.75
N ILE A 36 9.41 0.52 23.66
CA ILE A 36 9.16 -0.37 24.81
C ILE A 36 10.37 -1.25 25.13
N SER A 37 11.28 -1.50 24.18
CA SER A 37 12.35 -2.46 24.38
C SER A 37 13.59 -1.83 25.04
N LEU A 38 13.95 -2.35 26.21
CA LEU A 38 15.17 -1.95 26.94
C LEU A 38 16.47 -2.54 26.34
N HIS A 39 16.37 -3.42 25.35
CA HIS A 39 17.52 -4.14 24.78
C HIS A 39 18.21 -3.30 23.67
N VAL A 40 19.53 -3.17 23.76
CA VAL A 40 20.34 -2.44 22.75
C VAL A 40 20.26 -3.08 21.35
N SER A 41 20.00 -4.40 21.27
CA SER A 41 19.87 -5.15 20.02
C SER A 41 18.55 -4.88 19.27
N THR A 42 17.46 -4.59 19.98
CA THR A 42 16.15 -4.20 19.42
C THR A 42 16.06 -2.70 19.14
N ASN A 43 16.93 -1.88 19.76
CA ASN A 43 17.03 -0.44 19.49
C ASN A 43 17.59 -0.09 18.11
N LYS A 44 18.22 -1.05 17.42
CA LYS A 44 18.66 -0.92 16.03
C LYS A 44 17.60 -1.47 15.07
N ILE A 45 16.39 -0.91 15.07
CA ILE A 45 15.54 -1.08 13.89
C ILE A 45 16.22 -0.27 12.80
N LEU A 46 17.06 -0.93 11.99
CA LEU A 46 17.52 -0.41 10.72
C LEU A 46 16.31 0.18 10.03
N SER A 47 16.33 1.50 9.85
CA SER A 47 15.42 2.20 8.96
C SER A 47 15.30 1.33 7.72
N SER A 48 14.07 1.05 7.32
CA SER A 48 13.74 0.17 6.20
C SER A 48 14.15 0.78 4.86
N GLU A 49 15.39 1.25 4.75
CA GLU A 49 15.98 1.91 3.60
C GLU A 49 15.99 1.00 2.37
N ASN A 50 15.88 -0.32 2.55
CA ASN A 50 15.82 -1.29 1.45
C ASN A 50 14.44 -1.92 1.21
N ASN A 51 13.34 -1.33 1.69
CA ASN A 51 12.00 -1.82 1.34
C ASN A 51 11.44 -1.03 0.15
N GLU A 52 11.70 -1.51 -1.06
CA GLU A 52 11.22 -0.94 -2.33
C GLU A 52 9.71 -0.69 -2.33
N GLU A 53 8.90 -1.65 -1.84
CA GLU A 53 7.44 -1.50 -1.76
C GLU A 53 7.05 -0.30 -0.89
N PHE A 54 7.78 -0.05 0.20
CA PHE A 54 7.53 1.10 1.05
C PHE A 54 7.89 2.43 0.38
N GLN A 55 9.02 2.48 -0.35
CA GLN A 55 9.46 3.67 -1.07
C GLN A 55 8.46 4.04 -2.17
N ILE A 56 8.10 3.07 -3.03
CA ILE A 56 7.10 3.24 -4.09
C ILE A 56 5.78 3.79 -3.52
N LEU A 57 5.27 3.18 -2.44
CA LEU A 57 4.03 3.65 -1.80
C LEU A 57 4.18 5.03 -1.12
N GLN A 58 5.39 5.42 -0.72
CA GLN A 58 5.64 6.74 -0.15
C GLN A 58 5.62 7.83 -1.23
N ASP A 59 5.99 7.50 -2.46
CA ASP A 59 6.02 8.44 -3.58
C ASP A 59 4.61 8.71 -4.14
N PHE A 60 3.69 7.76 -4.01
CA PHE A 60 2.31 7.90 -4.50
C PHE A 60 1.35 8.62 -3.55
N PHE A 61 1.78 8.94 -2.33
CA PHE A 61 0.87 9.44 -1.31
C PHE A 61 1.54 10.47 -0.38
N PRO A 62 0.76 11.43 0.14
CA PRO A 62 1.31 12.40 1.07
C PRO A 62 1.80 11.74 2.36
N LYS A 63 2.66 12.46 3.11
CA LYS A 63 3.15 12.00 4.41
C LYS A 63 1.98 11.80 5.38
N ARG A 64 2.07 10.82 6.29
CA ARG A 64 0.98 10.46 7.23
C ARG A 64 0.42 11.65 8.02
N ARG A 65 1.26 12.61 8.38
CA ARG A 65 0.88 13.84 9.09
C ARG A 65 -0.07 14.74 8.28
N GLN A 66 -0.03 14.65 6.95
CA GLN A 66 -0.88 15.40 6.04
C GLN A 66 -2.20 14.67 5.73
N TRP A 67 -2.41 13.47 6.27
CA TRP A 67 -3.63 12.72 6.01
C TRP A 67 -4.80 13.37 6.74
N ILE A 68 -5.84 13.68 5.97
CA ILE A 68 -7.06 14.29 6.45
C ILE A 68 -7.71 13.39 7.49
N GLN A 69 -8.16 13.99 8.59
CA GLN A 69 -8.82 13.25 9.65
C GLN A 69 -10.24 12.87 9.24
N LEU A 70 -10.67 11.70 9.71
CA LEU A 70 -12.06 11.31 9.63
C LEU A 70 -12.85 11.99 10.75
N ASN A 71 -14.10 12.31 10.47
CA ASN A 71 -15.07 12.81 11.43
C ASN A 71 -15.50 11.66 12.36
N GLU A 72 -16.21 11.96 13.44
CA GLU A 72 -16.58 10.95 14.43
C GLU A 72 -17.44 9.83 13.85
N SER A 73 -18.44 10.16 13.03
CA SER A 73 -19.31 9.20 12.35
C SER A 73 -18.53 8.25 11.44
N GLU A 74 -17.60 8.79 10.63
CA GLU A 74 -16.72 8.02 9.74
C GLU A 74 -15.76 7.11 10.51
N ARG A 75 -15.34 7.48 11.73
CA ARG A 75 -14.50 6.63 12.58
C ARG A 75 -15.30 5.49 13.20
N LYS A 76 -16.53 5.75 13.65
CA LYS A 76 -17.40 4.75 14.29
C LYS A 76 -17.80 3.60 13.34
N SER A 77 -17.81 3.84 12.03
CA SER A 77 -18.09 2.80 11.03
C SER A 77 -16.90 1.85 10.77
N CYS A 78 -15.74 2.10 11.37
CA CYS A 78 -14.52 1.33 11.13
C CYS A 78 -14.13 0.46 12.33
N ASN A 79 -13.95 -0.84 12.08
CA ASN A 79 -13.57 -1.80 13.11
C ASN A 79 -12.05 -1.97 13.29
N SER A 80 -11.22 -1.30 12.47
CA SER A 80 -9.75 -1.44 12.54
C SER A 80 -9.01 -0.15 12.24
N SER A 81 -7.86 0.03 12.91
CA SER A 81 -6.94 1.16 12.68
C SER A 81 -6.43 1.22 11.24
N ILE A 82 -6.25 0.06 10.59
CA ILE A 82 -5.86 -0.03 9.18
C ILE A 82 -6.96 0.55 8.29
N LYS A 83 -8.23 0.20 8.53
CA LYS A 83 -9.36 0.73 7.73
C LYS A 83 -9.55 2.22 7.92
N ILE A 84 -9.39 2.72 9.16
CA ILE A 84 -9.39 4.15 9.45
C ILE A 84 -8.30 4.86 8.63
N ASN A 85 -7.07 4.34 8.65
CA ASN A 85 -5.95 4.92 7.91
C ASN A 85 -6.14 4.86 6.39
N GLU A 86 -6.70 3.77 5.85
CA GLU A 86 -7.08 3.63 4.44
C GLU A 86 -8.08 4.72 4.03
N LEU A 87 -9.15 4.93 4.82
CA LEU A 87 -10.16 5.94 4.54
C LEU A 87 -9.62 7.36 4.68
N ARG A 88 -8.78 7.64 5.68
CA ARG A 88 -8.11 8.94 5.82
C ARG A 88 -7.29 9.28 4.58
N LEU A 89 -6.54 8.30 4.09
CA LEU A 89 -5.72 8.46 2.90
C LEU A 89 -6.56 8.69 1.65
N TYR A 90 -7.62 7.89 1.47
CA TYR A 90 -8.54 8.07 0.35
C TYR A 90 -9.25 9.43 0.39
N LYS A 91 -9.72 9.86 1.56
CA LYS A 91 -10.30 11.20 1.78
C LYS A 91 -9.30 12.32 1.44
N SER A 92 -8.02 12.12 1.76
CA SER A 92 -6.94 13.05 1.41
C SER A 92 -6.80 13.17 -0.11
N TYR A 93 -6.75 12.03 -0.81
CA TYR A 93 -6.72 11.99 -2.27
C TYR A 93 -7.93 12.71 -2.89
N ILE A 94 -9.15 12.42 -2.43
CA ILE A 94 -10.37 13.05 -2.97
C ILE A 94 -10.36 14.56 -2.77
N LYS A 95 -9.99 15.03 -1.58
CA LYS A 95 -9.91 16.48 -1.31
C LYS A 95 -8.82 17.15 -2.15
N THR A 96 -7.65 16.51 -2.32
CA THR A 96 -6.61 17.01 -3.23
C THR A 96 -7.12 17.09 -4.66
N LYS A 97 -7.76 16.04 -5.17
CA LYS A 97 -8.36 16.01 -6.52
C LYS A 97 -9.37 17.14 -6.73
N ILE A 98 -10.25 17.39 -5.75
CA ILE A 98 -11.23 18.48 -5.79
C ILE A 98 -10.53 19.84 -5.81
N ASN A 99 -9.57 20.06 -4.90
CA ASN A 99 -8.86 21.34 -4.83
C ASN A 99 -8.09 21.65 -6.12
N ILE A 100 -7.49 20.64 -6.77
CA ILE A 100 -6.85 20.80 -8.08
C ILE A 100 -7.87 21.17 -9.14
N LYS A 101 -9.00 20.45 -9.21
CA LYS A 101 -10.07 20.72 -10.18
C LYS A 101 -10.66 22.13 -10.03
N GLU A 102 -10.72 22.63 -8.80
CA GLU A 102 -11.20 23.98 -8.47
C GLU A 102 -10.12 25.07 -8.61
N GLY A 103 -8.90 24.72 -9.03
CA GLY A 103 -7.79 25.66 -9.19
C GLY A 103 -7.26 26.23 -7.87
N LYS A 104 -7.54 25.59 -6.72
CA LYS A 104 -7.12 26.06 -5.40
C LYS A 104 -5.67 25.72 -5.08
N ILE A 105 -5.15 24.64 -5.66
CA ILE A 105 -3.78 24.18 -5.49
C ILE A 105 -3.26 23.62 -6.80
N ASP A 106 -1.95 23.73 -7.02
CA ASP A 106 -1.28 22.99 -8.09
C ASP A 106 -1.19 21.49 -7.74
N PRO A 107 -1.22 20.60 -8.75
CA PRO A 107 -1.03 19.18 -8.54
C PRO A 107 0.29 18.88 -7.83
N PRO A 108 0.29 18.30 -6.62
CA PRO A 108 1.52 17.93 -5.95
C PRO A 108 2.16 16.74 -6.66
N GLU A 109 3.49 16.64 -6.59
CA GLU A 109 4.26 15.59 -7.26
C GLU A 109 3.75 14.17 -6.97
N TRP A 110 3.45 13.86 -5.70
CA TRP A 110 2.92 12.54 -5.33
C TRP A 110 1.60 12.20 -6.05
N TYR A 111 0.78 13.21 -6.35
CA TYR A 111 -0.50 13.04 -7.02
C TYR A 111 -0.29 12.73 -8.50
N LEU A 112 0.65 13.42 -9.14
CA LEU A 112 1.04 13.13 -10.52
C LEU A 112 1.62 11.72 -10.63
N ASN A 113 2.54 11.35 -9.73
CA ASN A 113 3.14 10.01 -9.68
C ASN A 113 2.07 8.92 -9.47
N LEU A 114 1.06 9.18 -8.64
CA LEU A 114 -0.05 8.26 -8.42
C LEU A 114 -0.87 8.07 -9.71
N LEU A 115 -1.20 9.16 -10.41
CA LEU A 115 -2.01 9.07 -11.63
C LEU A 115 -1.25 8.36 -12.76
N ASP A 116 0.02 8.71 -12.97
CA ASP A 116 0.90 8.06 -13.95
C ASP A 116 1.00 6.55 -13.68
N TYR A 117 1.18 6.17 -12.41
CA TYR A 117 1.22 4.76 -12.04
C TYR A 117 -0.12 4.03 -12.28
N VAL A 118 -1.25 4.69 -11.97
CA VAL A 118 -2.58 4.11 -12.22
C VAL A 118 -2.83 3.93 -13.72
N GLU A 119 -2.49 4.93 -14.53
CA GLU A 119 -2.59 4.85 -15.99
C GLU A 119 -1.72 3.73 -16.54
N LYS A 120 -0.47 3.61 -16.07
CA LYS A 120 0.43 2.51 -16.43
C LYS A 120 -0.20 1.14 -16.15
N ILE A 121 -0.78 0.93 -14.97
CA ILE A 121 -1.46 -0.33 -14.63
C ILE A 121 -2.64 -0.59 -15.57
N GLN A 122 -3.44 0.43 -15.87
CA GLN A 122 -4.56 0.30 -16.78
C GLN A 122 -4.11 -0.06 -18.21
N LEU A 123 -3.06 0.58 -18.71
CA LEU A 123 -2.49 0.29 -20.03
C LEU A 123 -1.94 -1.14 -20.12
N ILE A 124 -1.28 -1.63 -19.07
CA ILE A 124 -0.82 -3.03 -18.99
C ILE A 124 -1.99 -3.99 -19.12
N ILE A 125 -3.09 -3.74 -18.38
CA ILE A 125 -4.25 -4.64 -18.36
C ILE A 125 -5.02 -4.59 -19.68
N ILE A 126 -5.24 -3.38 -20.23
CA ILE A 126 -5.99 -3.19 -21.48
C ILE A 126 -5.25 -3.81 -22.66
N ASN A 127 -3.92 -3.69 -22.70
CA ASN A 127 -3.10 -4.17 -23.80
C ASN A 127 -2.41 -5.50 -23.48
N VAL A 128 -2.94 -6.33 -22.57
CA VAL A 128 -2.22 -7.51 -22.06
C VAL A 128 -1.72 -8.45 -23.17
N GLU A 129 -2.48 -8.59 -24.27
CA GLU A 129 -2.12 -9.41 -25.43
C GLU A 129 -0.97 -8.82 -26.27
N ASN A 130 -0.81 -7.49 -26.25
CA ASN A 130 0.19 -6.75 -27.02
C ASN A 130 1.27 -6.10 -26.15
N SER A 131 1.17 -6.27 -24.82
CA SER A 131 2.10 -5.67 -23.88
C SER A 131 3.27 -6.61 -23.67
N ASP A 132 4.49 -6.07 -23.63
CA ASP A 132 5.69 -6.79 -23.17
C ASP A 132 5.70 -7.00 -21.64
N TYR A 133 4.54 -6.87 -20.98
CA TYR A 133 4.43 -7.05 -19.53
C TYR A 133 4.44 -8.53 -19.17
N GLU A 134 5.54 -8.98 -18.60
CA GLU A 134 5.62 -10.28 -17.95
C GLU A 134 5.62 -10.12 -16.42
N MET A 135 4.78 -10.92 -15.76
CA MET A 135 4.80 -11.01 -14.30
C MET A 135 6.14 -11.54 -13.81
N ASN A 136 6.68 -10.93 -12.77
CA ASN A 136 7.96 -11.37 -12.22
C ASN A 136 7.80 -12.71 -11.48
N LYS A 137 8.82 -13.56 -11.59
CA LYS A 137 8.87 -14.81 -10.82
C LYS A 137 8.81 -14.47 -9.33
N PRO A 138 7.84 -15.03 -8.58
CA PRO A 138 7.70 -14.70 -7.16
C PRO A 138 8.88 -15.25 -6.36
N GLN A 139 9.28 -14.50 -5.34
CA GLN A 139 10.24 -15.01 -4.35
C GLN A 139 9.52 -15.95 -3.39
N ILE A 140 9.89 -17.23 -3.36
CA ILE A 140 9.35 -18.18 -2.38
C ILE A 140 10.07 -18.02 -1.05
N ARG A 141 9.34 -17.73 0.03
CA ARG A 141 9.86 -17.72 1.41
C ARG A 141 9.07 -18.66 2.31
N GLY A 142 9.79 -19.38 3.18
CA GLY A 142 9.19 -20.23 4.20
C GLY A 142 8.74 -19.42 5.42
N ILE A 143 7.46 -19.49 5.77
CA ILE A 143 6.94 -18.96 7.04
C ILE A 143 6.71 -20.12 8.01
N LYS A 144 7.21 -19.97 9.25
CA LYS A 144 7.03 -20.94 10.33
C LYS A 144 5.53 -21.28 10.53
N LYS A 145 5.19 -22.56 10.40
CA LYS A 145 3.85 -23.10 10.67
C LYS A 145 3.76 -23.65 12.08
N LYS A 146 4.65 -24.58 12.43
CA LYS A 146 4.71 -25.24 13.75
C LYS A 146 6.05 -25.93 13.97
N ILE A 147 6.35 -26.25 15.23
CA ILE A 147 7.46 -27.13 15.59
C ILE A 147 6.84 -28.48 16.01
N LYS A 148 7.29 -29.59 15.42
CA LYS A 148 6.87 -30.94 15.82
C LYS A 148 8.10 -31.83 15.97
N LYS A 149 8.27 -32.48 17.12
CA LYS A 149 9.42 -33.36 17.41
C LYS A 149 10.77 -32.72 17.03
N LYS A 150 11.01 -31.48 17.46
CA LYS A 150 12.21 -30.65 17.14
C LYS A 150 12.41 -30.29 15.65
N VAL A 151 11.50 -30.67 14.75
CA VAL A 151 11.53 -30.25 13.34
C VAL A 151 10.68 -29.00 13.14
N LEU A 152 11.27 -27.98 12.52
CA LEU A 152 10.58 -26.75 12.11
C LEU A 152 9.82 -27.00 10.80
N ILE A 153 8.50 -26.97 10.86
CA ILE A 153 7.63 -27.08 9.69
C ILE A 153 7.30 -25.67 9.20
N CYS A 154 7.61 -25.38 7.95
CA CYS A 154 7.31 -24.10 7.29
C CYS A 154 6.21 -24.26 6.22
N ARG A 155 5.54 -23.16 5.88
CA ARG A 155 4.68 -23.01 4.69
C ARG A 155 5.44 -22.19 3.65
N PRO A 156 5.52 -22.62 2.39
CA PRO A 156 6.01 -21.76 1.33
C PRO A 156 5.00 -20.63 1.08
N ILE A 157 5.50 -19.41 0.91
CA ILE A 157 4.72 -18.24 0.53
C ILE A 157 5.39 -17.58 -0.66
N ALA A 158 4.61 -17.36 -1.72
CA ALA A 158 5.03 -16.58 -2.87
C ALA A 158 4.94 -15.09 -2.57
N LEU A 159 6.06 -14.38 -2.70
CA LEU A 159 6.15 -12.94 -2.58
C LEU A 159 6.28 -12.32 -3.97
N TYR A 160 5.23 -11.64 -4.40
CA TYR A 160 5.19 -10.87 -5.63
C TYR A 160 5.61 -9.41 -5.38
N ASN A 161 6.07 -8.73 -6.43
CA ASN A 161 6.30 -7.28 -6.38
C ASN A 161 4.96 -6.53 -6.22
N ILE A 162 5.00 -5.21 -5.98
CA ILE A 162 3.77 -4.45 -5.72
C ILE A 162 2.85 -4.36 -6.95
N THR A 163 3.43 -4.27 -8.15
CA THR A 163 2.71 -4.18 -9.43
C THR A 163 1.91 -5.47 -9.69
N ASP A 164 2.57 -6.62 -9.62
CA ASP A 164 1.97 -7.95 -9.76
C ASP A 164 0.90 -8.19 -8.69
N LYS A 165 1.14 -7.78 -7.44
CA LYS A 165 0.13 -7.86 -6.37
C LYS A 165 -1.13 -7.08 -6.72
N ILE A 166 -0.98 -5.88 -7.29
CA ILE A 166 -2.11 -5.03 -7.68
C ILE A 166 -2.86 -5.67 -8.84
N ILE A 167 -2.15 -6.07 -9.90
CA ILE A 167 -2.75 -6.70 -11.08
C ILE A 167 -3.54 -7.96 -10.68
N CYS A 168 -2.99 -8.83 -9.82
CA CYS A 168 -3.70 -10.00 -9.31
C CYS A 168 -4.86 -9.69 -8.34
N SER A 169 -4.94 -8.47 -7.79
CA SER A 169 -6.00 -8.07 -6.85
C SER A 169 -7.17 -7.33 -7.50
N LEU A 170 -7.03 -6.98 -8.78
CA LEU A 170 -8.06 -6.34 -9.61
C LEU A 170 -8.97 -7.41 -10.24
#